data_AF-A0A7Y2CMW4-F1
#
_entry.id   AF-A0A7Y2CMW4-F1
#
_cell.length_a   1.000
_cell.length_b   1.000
_cell.length_c   1.000
_cell.angle_alpha   90.00
_cell.angle_beta   90.00
_cell.angle_gamma   90.00
#
_symmetry.space_group_name_H-M   'P 1'
#
loop_
_entity.id
_entity.type
_entity.pdbx_description
1 polymer ?
#
loop_
_entity_poly.entity_id
_entity_poly.type
_entity_poly.pdbx_seq_one_letter_code
_entity_poly.pdbx_strand_id
1 'polypeptide(L)'
;MFKSTHVFKGFLVASLFAATISTSARADGTEKLLEMPAPAATMTLEQWDAFGDRLVEALASHHDGLQNGAMRLALQYPDQVDISPALNDLMRIYRNHKDVNVRRLAVVTLGSSGSRLAANYLRLHVEFEKSDCVKRTMLAVLSDA
;
A
#
# COMPACT_ATOMS: atom_id res chain seq x y z
N MET A 1 13.68 -46.46 36.04
CA MET A 1 14.14 -45.81 37.30
C MET A 1 13.49 -44.44 37.36
N PHE A 2 12.72 -44.18 38.41
CA PHE A 2 11.75 -43.10 38.54
C PHE A 2 12.38 -41.74 38.93
N LYS A 3 11.68 -40.66 38.54
CA LYS A 3 11.72 -39.25 39.00
C LYS A 3 12.82 -38.34 38.42
N SER A 4 12.39 -37.37 37.60
CA SER A 4 12.46 -35.96 38.02
C SER A 4 11.50 -35.11 37.18
N THR A 5 10.41 -34.70 37.82
CA THR A 5 9.47 -33.68 37.36
C THR A 5 9.97 -32.32 37.82
N HIS A 6 10.31 -31.45 36.88
CA HIS A 6 10.25 -30.01 37.10
C HIS A 6 9.33 -29.36 36.07
N VAL A 7 8.21 -28.90 36.64
CA VAL A 7 7.16 -28.07 36.07
C VAL A 7 7.74 -26.71 35.74
N PHE A 8 7.79 -26.32 34.47
CA PHE A 8 8.03 -24.92 34.09
C PHE A 8 6.67 -24.25 33.87
N LYS A 9 6.21 -23.55 34.92
CA LYS A 9 5.10 -22.61 34.87
C LYS A 9 5.55 -21.36 34.09
N GLY A 10 4.71 -20.94 33.14
CA GLY A 10 4.49 -19.54 32.77
C GLY A 10 5.65 -18.77 32.15
N PHE A 11 5.44 -18.22 30.96
CA PHE A 11 5.19 -16.78 30.84
C PHE A 11 4.79 -16.47 29.39
N LEU A 12 3.55 -16.00 29.25
CA LEU A 12 3.10 -15.19 28.14
C LEU A 12 3.92 -13.89 28.19
N VAL A 13 4.78 -13.64 27.20
CA VAL A 13 5.34 -12.31 26.98
C VAL A 13 4.81 -11.82 25.64
N ALA A 14 3.70 -11.11 25.74
CA ALA A 14 3.19 -10.24 24.71
C ALA A 14 4.01 -8.94 24.68
N SER A 15 4.18 -8.40 23.46
CA SER A 15 4.50 -7.01 23.14
C SER A 15 5.88 -6.46 23.55
N LEU A 16 6.64 -5.98 22.56
CA LEU A 16 6.71 -4.54 22.22
C LEU A 16 7.88 -4.32 21.24
N PHE A 17 7.62 -4.30 19.93
CA PHE A 17 8.61 -3.76 18.99
C PHE A 17 8.34 -2.26 18.82
N ALA A 18 8.93 -1.45 19.69
CA ALA A 18 9.09 -0.03 19.46
C ALA A 18 10.35 0.18 18.60
N ALA A 19 10.20 0.24 17.29
CA ALA A 19 11.27 0.66 16.40
C ALA A 19 11.40 2.18 16.47
N THR A 20 12.37 2.67 17.23
CA THR A 20 12.74 4.09 17.28
C THR A 20 13.54 4.42 16.01
N ILE A 21 12.88 4.98 14.99
CA ILE A 21 13.58 5.55 13.84
C ILE A 21 13.91 7.01 14.19
N SER A 22 15.20 7.28 14.38
CA SER A 22 15.74 8.62 14.57
C SER A 22 15.68 9.39 13.24
N THR A 23 14.69 10.26 13.08
CA THR A 23 14.50 11.11 11.90
C THR A 23 15.43 12.33 11.99
N SER A 24 16.40 12.45 11.07
CA SER A 24 17.06 13.72 10.80
C SER A 24 16.20 14.53 9.82
N ALA A 25 15.76 15.68 10.28
CA ALA A 25 14.81 16.59 9.65
C ALA A 25 15.19 17.02 8.22
N ARG A 26 14.20 16.94 7.32
CA ARG A 26 14.03 17.92 6.24
C ARG A 26 12.54 18.23 6.15
N ALA A 27 12.17 19.37 6.74
CA ALA A 27 10.80 19.87 6.79
C ALA A 27 10.34 20.27 5.38
N ASP A 28 9.49 19.46 4.78
CA ASP A 28 8.67 19.84 3.63
C ASP A 28 7.46 18.88 3.57
N GLY A 29 6.28 19.32 4.03
CA GLY A 29 4.95 18.71 3.85
C GLY A 29 4.70 17.27 4.32
N THR A 30 5.73 16.49 4.63
CA THR A 30 5.68 15.03 4.87
C THR A 30 5.23 14.68 6.28
N GLU A 31 5.36 15.57 7.26
CA GLU A 31 5.03 15.27 8.66
C GLU A 31 3.54 14.95 8.84
N LYS A 32 2.64 15.62 8.11
CA LYS A 32 1.19 15.37 8.20
C LYS A 32 0.76 14.04 7.57
N LEU A 33 1.58 13.50 6.66
CA LEU A 33 1.37 12.21 5.97
C LEU A 33 2.06 11.04 6.69
N LEU A 34 3.03 11.32 7.58
CA LEU A 34 3.68 10.30 8.41
C LEU A 34 2.89 9.99 9.69
N GLU A 35 1.99 10.89 10.10
CA GLU A 35 1.00 10.67 11.15
C GLU A 35 -0.31 10.07 10.60
N MET A 36 -0.25 9.10 9.68
CA MET A 36 -1.44 8.32 9.35
C MET A 36 -1.73 7.39 10.53
N PRO A 37 -2.77 7.62 11.35
CA PRO A 37 -3.16 6.62 12.34
C PRO A 37 -3.53 5.36 11.56
N ALA A 38 -2.97 4.21 11.97
CA ALA A 38 -3.44 2.93 11.46
C ALA A 38 -4.95 2.87 11.74
N PRO A 39 -5.80 2.70 10.71
CA PRO A 39 -7.23 2.78 10.92
C PRO A 39 -7.66 1.62 11.82
N ALA A 40 -8.04 1.96 13.05
CA ALA A 40 -8.68 1.03 13.96
C ALA A 40 -10.06 0.68 13.39
N ALA A 41 -10.58 -0.51 13.72
CA ALA A 41 -11.89 -1.02 13.27
C ALA A 41 -13.12 -0.17 13.71
N THR A 42 -12.90 1.07 14.17
CA THR A 42 -13.85 1.96 14.81
C THR A 42 -13.81 3.38 14.23
N MET A 43 -13.39 3.54 12.96
CA MET A 43 -13.46 4.84 12.28
C MET A 43 -14.86 5.16 11.76
N THR A 44 -15.24 6.42 11.84
CA THR A 44 -16.47 6.96 11.23
C THR A 44 -16.31 7.10 9.71
N LEU A 45 -17.41 7.27 8.98
CA LEU A 45 -17.36 7.52 7.53
C LEU A 45 -16.52 8.76 7.17
N GLU A 46 -16.72 9.88 7.89
CA GLU A 46 -15.92 11.11 7.70
C GLU A 46 -14.42 10.88 7.94
N GLN A 47 -14.07 10.02 8.90
CA GLN A 47 -12.68 9.67 9.15
C GLN A 47 -12.09 8.80 8.03
N TRP A 48 -12.89 7.91 7.44
CA TRP A 48 -12.49 7.12 6.28
C TRP A 48 -12.31 7.98 5.04
N ASP A 49 -13.21 8.94 4.80
CA ASP A 49 -13.09 9.89 3.69
C ASP A 49 -11.80 10.71 3.84
N ALA A 50 -11.57 11.30 5.02
CA ALA A 50 -10.34 12.06 5.29
C ALA A 50 -9.07 11.20 5.21
N PHE A 51 -9.16 9.90 5.49
CA PHE A 51 -8.05 8.96 5.31
C PHE A 51 -7.80 8.67 3.83
N GLY A 52 -8.86 8.48 3.04
CA GLY A 52 -8.80 8.35 1.58
C GLY A 52 -8.15 9.57 0.92
N ASP A 53 -8.53 10.78 1.31
CA ASP A 53 -7.94 12.02 0.80
C ASP A 53 -6.43 12.07 1.04
N ARG A 54 -5.98 11.67 2.24
CA ARG A 54 -4.54 11.61 2.55
C ARG A 54 -3.81 10.55 1.74
N LEU A 55 -4.45 9.42 1.45
CA LEU A 55 -3.87 8.41 0.55
C LEU A 55 -3.70 8.98 -0.86
N VAL A 56 -4.70 9.71 -1.36
CA VAL A 56 -4.62 10.40 -2.66
C VAL A 56 -3.46 11.40 -2.68
N GLU A 57 -3.34 12.24 -1.66
CA GLU A 57 -2.21 13.17 -1.51
C GLU A 57 -0.86 12.44 -1.46
N ALA A 58 -0.78 11.34 -0.71
CA ALA A 58 0.44 10.52 -0.62
C ALA A 58 0.84 9.92 -1.97
N LEU A 59 -0.13 9.41 -2.74
CA LEU A 59 0.09 8.84 -4.08
C LEU A 59 0.54 9.91 -5.08
N ALA A 60 -0.03 11.13 -4.99
CA ALA A 60 0.34 12.26 -5.81
C ALA A 60 1.74 12.81 -5.50
N SER A 61 2.28 12.53 -4.31
CA SER A 61 3.61 13.00 -3.90
C SER A 61 4.75 12.44 -4.78
N HIS A 62 5.96 12.96 -4.58
CA HIS A 62 7.20 12.44 -5.18
C HIS A 62 8.03 11.60 -4.19
N HIS A 63 7.45 11.23 -3.05
CA HIS A 63 8.16 10.51 -2.01
C HIS A 63 7.88 9.01 -2.11
N ASP A 64 8.83 8.23 -2.64
CA ASP A 64 8.70 6.78 -2.89
C ASP A 64 8.14 6.02 -1.67
N GLY A 65 8.59 6.35 -0.46
CA GLY A 65 8.10 5.73 0.77
C GLY A 65 6.62 5.97 1.05
N LEU A 66 6.12 7.20 0.79
CA LEU A 66 4.73 7.56 1.02
C LEU A 66 3.84 6.94 -0.04
N GLN A 67 4.26 6.97 -1.30
CA GLN A 67 3.54 6.30 -2.38
C GLN A 67 3.41 4.79 -2.13
N ASN A 68 4.51 4.15 -1.69
CA ASN A 68 4.49 2.72 -1.35
C ASN A 68 3.59 2.41 -0.15
N GLY A 69 3.64 3.23 0.89
CA GLY A 69 2.75 3.08 2.05
C GLY A 69 1.28 3.24 1.65
N ALA A 70 0.97 4.28 0.87
CA ALA A 70 -0.37 4.58 0.43
C ALA A 70 -0.97 3.47 -0.46
N MET A 71 -0.20 2.93 -1.41
CA MET A 71 -0.66 1.79 -2.22
C MET A 71 -0.97 0.56 -1.37
N ARG A 72 -0.15 0.26 -0.35
CA ARG A 72 -0.37 -0.88 0.55
C ARG A 72 -1.63 -0.68 1.39
N LEU A 73 -1.85 0.53 1.91
CA LEU A 73 -3.03 0.86 2.69
C LEU A 73 -4.30 0.84 1.84
N ALA A 74 -4.25 1.34 0.61
CA ALA A 74 -5.37 1.26 -0.33
C ALA A 74 -5.75 -0.20 -0.64
N LEU A 75 -4.75 -1.08 -0.81
CA LEU A 75 -4.98 -2.51 -1.01
C LEU A 75 -5.46 -3.23 0.26
N GLN A 76 -5.14 -2.71 1.43
CA GLN A 76 -5.58 -3.27 2.71
C GLN A 76 -7.04 -2.93 3.02
N TYR A 77 -7.53 -1.78 2.54
CA TYR A 77 -8.86 -1.24 2.82
C TYR A 77 -9.65 -0.88 1.55
N PRO A 78 -9.76 -1.78 0.56
CA PRO A 78 -10.27 -1.44 -0.77
C PRO A 78 -11.75 -1.02 -0.76
N ASP A 79 -12.53 -1.48 0.20
CA ASP A 79 -13.97 -1.17 0.33
C ASP A 79 -14.23 0.12 1.12
N GLN A 80 -13.21 0.66 1.80
CA GLN A 80 -13.35 1.82 2.70
C GLN A 80 -12.76 3.10 2.13
N VAL A 81 -11.91 3.03 1.10
CA VAL A 81 -11.21 4.20 0.56
C VAL A 81 -11.40 4.32 -0.94
N ASP A 82 -11.78 5.51 -1.39
CA ASP A 82 -11.81 5.83 -2.81
C ASP A 82 -10.47 6.44 -3.27
N ILE A 83 -9.72 5.67 -4.05
CA ILE A 83 -8.46 6.11 -4.67
C ILE A 83 -8.62 6.52 -6.15
N SER A 84 -9.86 6.60 -6.65
CA SER A 84 -10.16 7.03 -8.03
C SER A 84 -9.50 8.37 -8.41
N PRO A 85 -9.42 9.39 -7.51
CA PRO A 85 -8.71 10.63 -7.82
C PRO A 85 -7.22 10.44 -8.14
N ALA A 86 -6.58 9.40 -7.60
CA ALA A 86 -5.14 9.14 -7.75
C ALA A 86 -4.78 8.18 -8.90
N LEU A 87 -5.73 7.81 -9.77
CA LEU A 87 -5.47 6.85 -10.86
C LEU A 87 -4.36 7.30 -11.81
N ASN A 88 -4.32 8.59 -12.14
CA ASN A 88 -3.27 9.14 -13.00
C ASN A 88 -1.88 9.04 -12.35
N ASP A 89 -1.80 9.23 -11.04
CA ASP A 89 -0.56 9.07 -10.27
C ASP A 89 -0.11 7.61 -10.21
N LEU A 90 -1.02 6.68 -10.02
CA LEU A 90 -0.72 5.24 -10.09
C LEU A 90 -0.21 4.84 -11.47
N MET A 91 -0.82 5.35 -12.55
CA MET A 91 -0.34 5.12 -13.92
C MET A 91 1.06 5.71 -14.14
N ARG A 92 1.34 6.89 -13.58
CA ARG A 92 2.67 7.53 -13.58
C ARG A 92 3.70 6.68 -12.83
N ILE A 93 3.37 6.19 -11.63
CA ILE A 93 4.25 5.32 -10.83
C ILE A 93 4.55 4.04 -11.62
N TYR A 94 3.54 3.36 -12.15
CA TYR A 94 3.72 2.17 -12.98
C TYR A 94 4.66 2.43 -14.18
N ARG A 95 4.51 3.57 -14.87
CA ARG A 95 5.27 3.87 -16.08
C ARG A 95 6.71 4.25 -15.80
N ASN A 96 6.94 5.06 -14.76
CA ASN A 96 8.19 5.79 -14.60
C ASN A 96 9.05 5.31 -13.43
N HIS A 97 8.50 4.51 -12.50
CA HIS A 97 9.26 4.11 -11.32
C HIS A 97 10.38 3.13 -11.69
N LYS A 98 11.60 3.38 -11.20
CA LYS A 98 12.79 2.58 -11.51
C LYS A 98 12.74 1.17 -10.90
N ASP A 99 12.13 1.05 -9.72
CA ASP A 99 11.98 -0.24 -9.03
C ASP A 99 10.77 -0.98 -9.57
N VAL A 100 11.03 -2.16 -10.11
CA VAL A 100 10.06 -3.10 -10.67
C VAL A 100 9.01 -3.52 -9.65
N ASN A 101 9.36 -3.67 -8.37
CA ASN A 101 8.40 -4.06 -7.34
C ASN A 101 7.37 -2.97 -7.06
N VAL A 102 7.79 -1.70 -7.11
CA VAL A 102 6.89 -0.56 -6.97
C VAL A 102 5.97 -0.46 -8.19
N ARG A 103 6.49 -0.70 -9.40
CA ARG A 103 5.66 -0.79 -10.61
C ARG A 103 4.61 -1.89 -10.51
N ARG A 104 4.99 -3.07 -10.00
CA ARG A 104 4.05 -4.18 -9.76
C ARG A 104 2.99 -3.81 -8.74
N LEU A 105 3.38 -3.17 -7.63
CA LEU A 105 2.44 -2.71 -6.61
C LEU A 105 1.44 -1.70 -7.19
N ALA A 106 1.90 -0.78 -8.04
CA ALA A 106 1.02 0.16 -8.75
C ALA A 106 0.03 -0.56 -9.68
N VAL A 107 0.47 -1.61 -10.41
CA VAL A 107 -0.43 -2.43 -11.25
C VAL A 107 -1.51 -3.12 -10.42
N VAL A 108 -1.15 -3.72 -9.28
CA VAL A 108 -2.13 -4.37 -8.39
C VAL A 108 -3.11 -3.34 -7.84
N THR A 109 -2.63 -2.17 -7.44
CA THR A 109 -3.46 -1.07 -6.92
C THR A 109 -4.40 -0.51 -8.00
N LEU A 110 -3.95 -0.40 -9.25
CA LEU A 110 -4.80 -0.05 -10.39
C LEU A 110 -5.88 -1.11 -10.65
N GLY A 111 -5.54 -2.38 -10.47
CA GLY A 111 -6.47 -3.50 -10.58
C GLY A 111 -7.55 -3.49 -9.52
N SER A 112 -7.17 -3.24 -8.28
CA SER A 112 -8.09 -3.26 -7.13
C SER A 112 -9.06 -2.08 -7.10
N SER A 113 -8.80 -1.01 -7.87
CA SER A 113 -9.60 0.20 -7.81
C SER A 113 -11.00 0.06 -8.46
N GLY A 114 -11.30 -1.07 -9.11
CA GLY A 114 -12.55 -1.28 -9.85
C GLY A 114 -12.76 -0.35 -11.06
N SER A 115 -11.76 0.45 -11.42
CA SER A 115 -11.90 1.48 -12.46
C SER A 115 -11.75 0.89 -13.85
N ARG A 116 -12.78 1.05 -14.69
CA ARG A 116 -12.72 0.67 -16.11
C ARG A 116 -11.58 1.40 -16.85
N LEU A 117 -11.27 2.63 -16.45
CA LEU A 117 -10.16 3.40 -17.02
C LEU A 117 -8.82 2.72 -16.70
N ALA A 118 -8.61 2.32 -15.44
CA ALA A 118 -7.41 1.61 -15.01
C ALA A 118 -7.27 0.25 -15.74
N ALA A 119 -8.33 -0.53 -15.81
CA ALA A 119 -8.33 -1.80 -16.52
C ALA A 119 -8.00 -1.63 -18.02
N ASN A 120 -8.65 -0.68 -18.70
CA ASN A 120 -8.34 -0.40 -20.11
C ASN A 120 -6.90 0.07 -20.31
N TYR A 121 -6.39 0.92 -19.42
CA TYR A 121 -5.00 1.35 -19.47
C TYR A 121 -4.05 0.15 -19.37
N LEU A 122 -4.27 -0.76 -18.42
CA LEU A 122 -3.43 -1.97 -18.30
C LEU A 122 -3.53 -2.86 -19.55
N ARG A 123 -4.73 -3.05 -20.13
CA ARG A 123 -4.92 -3.85 -21.36
C ARG A 123 -4.13 -3.28 -22.54
N LEU A 124 -4.13 -1.96 -22.72
CA LEU A 124 -3.41 -1.31 -23.82
C LEU A 124 -1.89 -1.37 -23.64
N HIS A 125 -1.41 -1.48 -22.40
CA HIS A 125 0.02 -1.42 -22.10
C HIS A 125 0.68 -2.80 -21.94
N VAL A 126 -0.09 -3.87 -21.74
CA VAL A 126 0.47 -5.20 -21.40
C VAL A 126 1.40 -5.76 -22.47
N GLU A 127 1.11 -5.54 -23.76
CA GLU A 127 1.94 -6.04 -24.86
C GLU A 127 3.31 -5.33 -24.94
N PHE A 128 3.35 -4.06 -24.51
CA PHE A 128 4.56 -3.22 -24.53
C PHE A 128 5.39 -3.32 -23.24
N GLU A 129 4.90 -4.02 -22.23
CA GLU A 129 5.62 -4.20 -20.98
C GLU A 129 6.90 -5.02 -21.21
N LYS A 130 8.05 -4.45 -20.85
CA LYS A 130 9.37 -5.08 -21.03
C LYS A 130 9.73 -6.03 -19.89
N SER A 131 9.21 -5.77 -18.69
CA SER A 131 9.48 -6.61 -17.52
C SER A 131 8.49 -7.76 -17.47
N ASP A 132 8.98 -8.99 -17.65
CA ASP A 132 8.14 -10.20 -17.60
C ASP A 132 7.34 -10.33 -16.29
N CYS A 133 7.94 -9.97 -15.16
CA CYS A 133 7.25 -10.04 -13.87
C CYS A 133 6.12 -9.00 -13.74
N VAL A 134 6.28 -7.80 -14.32
CA VAL A 134 5.24 -6.77 -14.37
C VAL A 134 4.14 -7.22 -15.34
N LYS A 135 4.52 -7.71 -16.53
CA LYS A 135 3.60 -8.24 -17.53
C LYS A 135 2.70 -9.34 -16.96
N ARG A 136 3.29 -10.32 -16.25
CA ARG A 136 2.54 -11.37 -15.55
C ARG A 136 1.59 -10.82 -14.49
N THR A 137 2.02 -9.79 -13.76
CA THR A 137 1.17 -9.12 -12.77
C THR A 137 -0.02 -8.42 -13.44
N MET A 138 0.20 -7.74 -14.56
CA MET A 138 -0.88 -7.12 -15.35
C MET A 138 -1.87 -8.15 -15.86
N LEU A 139 -1.38 -9.27 -16.40
CA LEU A 139 -2.25 -10.35 -16.90
C LEU A 139 -3.09 -10.98 -15.79
N ALA A 140 -2.51 -11.21 -14.61
CA ALA A 140 -3.24 -11.73 -13.46
C ALA A 140 -4.33 -10.75 -12.97
N VAL A 141 -4.00 -9.47 -12.86
CA VAL A 141 -4.98 -8.44 -12.51
C VAL A 141 -6.12 -8.35 -13.53
N LEU A 142 -5.81 -8.49 -14.82
CA LEU A 142 -6.79 -8.41 -15.90
C LEU A 142 -7.64 -9.67 -16.08
N SER A 143 -7.19 -10.83 -15.57
CA SER A 143 -8.02 -12.04 -15.55
C SER A 143 -9.05 -12.02 -14.43
N ASP A 144 -8.78 -11.25 -13.38
CA ASP A 144 -9.62 -11.17 -12.18
C ASP A 144 -10.67 -10.03 -12.25
N ALA A 145 -10.61 -9.17 -13.27
CA ALA A 145 -11.42 -7.95 -13.44
C ALA A 145 -12.45 -8.04 -14.58
#